data_AF-A0A962DBQ3-F1
#
_entry.id   AF-A0A962DBQ3-F1
#
_cell.length_a   1.000
_cell.length_b   1.000
_cell.length_c   1.000
_cell.angle_alpha   90.00
_cell.angle_beta   90.00
_cell.angle_gamma   90.00
#
_symmetry.space_group_name_H-M   'P 1'
#
loop_
_entity.id
_entity.type
_entity.pdbx_description
1 polymer ?
#
loop_
_entity_poly.entity_id
_entity_poly.type
_entity_poly.pdbx_seq_one_letter_code
_entity_poly.pdbx_strand_id
1 'polypeptide(L)'
;MTDQLARCPHGVSRLVPYDPGLDAAGVRRRFGVQQVHELSGNESHWGPSPAVAAAIRSGLDRLAYYPDPCALQLRQALAGQTGVAIEGIVLGNGSHELLVQ
;
A
#
# COMPACT_ATOMS: atom_id res chain seq x y z
N MET A 1 31.56 -9.74 7.19
CA MET A 1 30.19 -9.36 6.75
C MET A 1 30.21 -8.80 5.33
N THR A 2 31.10 -9.33 4.49
CA THR A 2 31.45 -8.78 3.17
C THR A 2 31.48 -9.96 2.24
N ASP A 3 30.33 -10.26 1.61
CA ASP A 3 30.23 -10.80 0.23
C ASP A 3 28.77 -11.13 -0.20
N GLN A 4 27.75 -10.49 0.36
CA GLN A 4 26.36 -10.76 -0.06
C GLN A 4 26.05 -10.18 -1.46
N LEU A 5 26.77 -9.13 -1.87
CA LEU A 5 26.59 -8.52 -3.19
C LEU A 5 27.21 -9.37 -4.32
N ALA A 6 28.29 -10.11 -4.11
CA ALA A 6 28.87 -10.95 -5.17
C ALA A 6 28.04 -12.21 -5.47
N ARG A 7 27.11 -12.57 -4.58
CA ARG A 7 26.16 -13.67 -4.77
C ARG A 7 24.80 -13.21 -5.31
N CYS A 8 24.61 -11.90 -5.51
CA CYS A 8 23.35 -11.36 -6.01
C CYS A 8 23.22 -11.62 -7.52
N PRO A 9 22.04 -12.07 -8.01
CA PRO A 9 21.79 -12.17 -9.44
C PRO A 9 22.07 -10.85 -10.15
N HIS A 10 22.58 -10.93 -11.38
CA HIS A 10 22.99 -9.75 -12.17
C HIS A 10 21.89 -8.69 -12.26
N GLY A 11 20.63 -9.11 -12.46
CA GLY A 11 19.47 -8.22 -12.52
C GLY A 11 19.20 -7.43 -11.22
N VAL A 12 19.60 -7.94 -10.06
CA VAL A 12 19.46 -7.25 -8.76
C VAL A 12 20.68 -6.38 -8.46
N SER A 13 21.88 -6.85 -8.81
CA SER A 13 23.15 -6.16 -8.53
C SER A 13 23.26 -4.75 -9.13
N ARG A 14 22.40 -4.41 -10.10
CA ARG A 14 22.39 -3.14 -10.83
C ARG A 14 21.23 -2.23 -10.46
N LEU A 15 20.31 -2.67 -9.60
CA LEU A 15 19.18 -1.86 -9.19
C LEU A 15 19.67 -0.69 -8.35
N VAL A 16 19.20 0.51 -8.69
CA VAL A 16 19.32 1.67 -7.81
C VAL A 16 18.18 1.57 -6.80
N PRO A 17 18.46 1.69 -5.48
CA PRO A 17 17.40 1.71 -4.47
C PRO A 17 16.37 2.80 -4.80
N TYR A 18 15.09 2.48 -4.60
CA TYR A 18 14.03 3.48 -4.68
C TYR A 18 14.27 4.57 -3.62
N ASP A 19 14.19 5.83 -4.04
CA ASP A 19 14.27 6.99 -3.16
C ASP A 19 12.84 7.48 -2.85
N PRO A 20 12.31 7.21 -1.65
CA PRO A 20 10.98 7.67 -1.25
C PRO A 20 10.96 9.16 -0.84
N GLY A 21 12.11 9.85 -0.80
CA GLY A 21 12.22 11.18 -0.23
C GLY A 21 12.17 11.19 1.31
N LEU A 22 12.02 12.38 1.89
CA LEU A 22 11.90 12.57 3.34
C LEU A 22 10.42 12.53 3.75
N ASP A 23 10.12 11.80 4.81
CA ASP A 23 8.85 11.91 5.51
C ASP A 23 8.76 13.20 6.33
N ALA A 24 7.56 13.55 6.82
CA ALA A 24 7.37 14.75 7.63
C ALA A 24 8.30 14.81 8.86
N ALA A 25 8.61 13.67 9.49
CA ALA A 25 9.55 13.61 10.60
C ALA A 25 11.00 13.90 10.15
N GLY A 26 11.42 13.39 9.00
CA GLY A 26 12.69 13.66 8.35
C GLY A 26 12.85 15.12 7.95
N VAL A 27 11.79 15.73 7.41
CA VAL A 27 11.75 17.17 7.10
C VAL A 27 11.95 18.00 8.37
N ARG A 28 11.21 17.70 9.46
CA ARG A 28 11.38 18.40 10.75
C ARG A 28 12.80 18.31 11.26
N ARG A 29 13.39 17.10 11.28
CA ARG A 29 14.78 16.89 11.74
C ARG A 29 15.81 17.63 10.88
N ARG A 30 15.65 17.60 9.56
CA ARG A 30 16.62 18.20 8.63
C ARG A 30 16.59 19.72 8.62
N PHE A 31 15.41 20.32 8.71
CA PHE A 31 15.23 21.76 8.52
C PHE A 31 14.90 22.53 9.81
N GLY A 32 14.75 21.85 10.96
CA GLY A 32 14.48 22.51 12.24
C GLY A 32 13.10 23.16 12.32
N VAL A 33 12.16 22.74 11.47
CA VAL A 33 10.81 23.30 11.43
C VAL A 33 9.88 22.57 12.40
N GLN A 34 9.00 23.33 13.05
CA GLN A 34 7.99 22.79 13.96
C GLN A 34 6.82 22.16 13.19
N GLN A 35 6.36 22.85 12.14
CA GLN A 35 5.21 22.47 11.35
C GLN A 35 5.63 21.99 9.96
N VAL A 36 5.02 20.90 9.52
CA VAL A 36 5.18 20.36 8.16
C VAL A 36 3.78 20.06 7.65
N HIS A 37 3.47 20.58 6.47
CA HIS A 37 2.27 20.25 5.71
C HIS A 37 2.67 19.28 4.61
N GLU A 38 2.28 18.02 4.75
CA GLU A 38 2.64 16.97 3.79
C GLU A 38 1.68 17.01 2.60
N LEU A 39 2.23 17.31 1.41
CA LEU A 39 1.49 17.40 0.15
C LEU A 39 2.18 16.62 -0.98
N SER A 40 3.23 15.85 -0.68
CA SER A 40 4.04 15.16 -1.71
C SER A 40 3.53 13.75 -2.06
N GLY A 41 2.79 13.10 -1.15
CA GLY A 41 2.38 11.69 -1.29
C GLY A 41 1.09 11.44 -2.08
N ASN A 42 0.43 12.47 -2.63
CA ASN A 42 -0.91 12.37 -3.25
C ASN A 42 -1.98 11.74 -2.33
N GLU A 43 -1.80 11.85 -1.01
CA GLU A 43 -2.73 11.35 -0.01
C GLU A 43 -3.98 12.23 0.08
N SER A 44 -5.10 11.65 0.49
CA SER A 44 -6.33 12.40 0.75
C SER A 44 -6.38 12.90 2.19
N HIS A 45 -6.39 14.22 2.40
CA HIS A 45 -6.53 14.82 3.74
C HIS A 45 -7.95 14.78 4.31
N TRP A 46 -8.93 14.34 3.53
CA TRP A 46 -10.32 14.19 4.00
C TRP A 46 -10.51 12.95 4.90
N GLY A 47 -9.54 12.03 4.90
CA GLY A 47 -9.66 10.75 5.58
C GLY A 47 -10.64 9.79 4.89
N PRO A 48 -10.80 8.57 5.42
CA PRO A 48 -11.73 7.59 4.90
C PRO A 48 -13.19 7.96 5.23
N SER A 49 -14.14 7.43 4.46
CA SER A 49 -15.57 7.53 4.78
C SER A 49 -15.87 7.00 6.20
N PRO A 50 -16.80 7.61 6.96
CA PRO A 50 -17.21 7.11 8.27
C PRO A 50 -17.65 5.63 8.27
N ALA A 51 -18.24 5.15 7.18
CA ALA A 51 -18.63 3.75 7.02
C ALA A 51 -17.41 2.81 7.00
N VAL A 52 -16.29 3.24 6.41
CA VAL A 52 -15.03 2.49 6.39
C VAL A 52 -14.44 2.42 7.80
N ALA A 53 -14.44 3.54 8.53
CA ALA A 53 -13.96 3.55 9.91
C ALA A 53 -14.76 2.60 10.82
N ALA A 54 -16.09 2.55 10.64
CA ALA A 54 -16.95 1.61 11.36
C ALA A 54 -16.64 0.14 11.00
N ALA A 55 -16.48 -0.16 9.70
CA ALA A 55 -16.16 -1.51 9.22
C ALA A 55 -14.79 -2.01 9.71
N ILE A 56 -13.78 -1.14 9.76
CA ILE A 56 -12.46 -1.49 10.32
C ILE A 56 -12.61 -1.84 11.80
N ARG A 57 -13.31 -1.01 12.59
CA ARG A 57 -13.51 -1.24 14.03
C ARG A 57 -14.23 -2.55 14.32
N SER A 58 -15.28 -2.88 13.55
CA SER A 58 -16.01 -4.14 13.74
C SER A 58 -15.21 -5.37 13.30
N GLY A 59 -14.19 -5.20 12.45
CA GLY A 59 -13.31 -6.27 11.98
C GLY A 59 -12.16 -6.62 12.93
N LEU A 60 -11.88 -5.80 13.96
CA LEU A 60 -10.67 -5.95 14.79
C LEU A 60 -10.58 -7.33 15.49
N ASP A 61 -11.71 -7.90 15.91
CA ASP A 61 -11.73 -9.22 16.58
C ASP A 61 -11.36 -10.38 15.65
N ARG A 62 -11.29 -10.14 14.33
CA ARG A 62 -10.99 -11.16 13.31
C ARG A 62 -9.54 -11.13 12.84
N LEU A 63 -8.70 -10.22 13.35
CA LEU A 63 -7.31 -10.06 12.91
C LEU A 63 -6.43 -11.30 13.11
N ALA A 64 -6.81 -12.21 14.02
CA ALA A 64 -6.10 -13.46 14.26
C ALA A 64 -6.28 -14.51 13.15
N TYR A 65 -7.22 -14.28 12.22
CA TYR A 65 -7.55 -15.23 11.15
C TYR A 65 -7.11 -14.69 9.80
N TYR A 66 -6.67 -15.60 8.93
CA TYR A 66 -6.46 -15.25 7.52
C TYR A 66 -7.78 -14.77 6.88
N PRO A 67 -7.72 -13.76 6.00
CA PRO A 67 -8.88 -13.34 5.22
C PRO A 67 -9.27 -14.42 4.22
N ASP A 68 -10.45 -14.26 3.60
CA ASP A 68 -10.83 -15.06 2.42
C ASP A 68 -9.75 -14.90 1.32
N PRO A 69 -9.05 -15.97 0.91
CA PRO A 69 -7.98 -15.89 -0.07
C PRO A 69 -8.46 -15.44 -1.45
N CYS A 70 -9.75 -15.61 -1.76
CA CYS A 70 -10.34 -15.17 -3.02
C CYS A 70 -10.89 -13.74 -2.96
N ALA A 71 -11.02 -13.17 -1.75
CA ALA A 71 -11.68 -11.90 -1.46
C ALA A 71 -12.99 -11.72 -2.26
N LEU A 72 -13.82 -12.78 -2.26
CA LEU A 72 -14.96 -12.93 -3.17
C LEU A 72 -15.97 -11.79 -2.99
N GLN A 73 -16.25 -11.40 -1.74
CA GLN A 73 -17.18 -10.32 -1.43
C GLN A 73 -16.71 -8.98 -2.02
N LEU A 74 -15.40 -8.68 -1.96
CA LEU A 74 -14.85 -7.45 -2.54
C LEU A 74 -14.93 -7.48 -4.07
N ARG A 75 -14.58 -8.60 -4.70
CA ARG A 75 -14.68 -8.77 -6.17
C ARG A 75 -16.11 -8.62 -6.67
N GLN A 76 -17.09 -9.20 -5.96
CA GLN A 76 -18.52 -9.04 -6.28
C GLN A 76 -18.98 -7.58 -6.16
N ALA A 77 -18.58 -6.89 -5.09
CA ALA A 77 -18.91 -5.48 -4.91
C ALA A 77 -18.30 -4.60 -6.02
N LEU A 78 -17.05 -4.84 -6.39
CA LEU A 78 -16.38 -4.13 -7.48
C LEU A 78 -17.02 -4.43 -8.84
N ALA A 79 -17.39 -5.68 -9.12
CA ALA A 79 -18.11 -6.05 -10.34
C ALA A 79 -19.44 -5.29 -10.46
N GLY A 80 -20.21 -5.24 -9.38
CA GLY A 80 -21.47 -4.48 -9.34
C GLY A 80 -21.29 -2.97 -9.53
N GLN A 81 -20.23 -2.39 -8.97
CA GLN A 81 -19.97 -0.94 -9.10
C GLN A 81 -19.40 -0.55 -10.47
N THR A 82 -18.56 -1.39 -11.07
CA THR A 82 -17.84 -1.06 -12.30
C THR A 82 -18.50 -1.61 -13.57
N GLY A 83 -19.39 -2.59 -13.44
CA GLY A 83 -19.99 -3.32 -14.57
C GLY A 83 -19.04 -4.34 -15.21
N VAL A 84 -17.84 -4.54 -14.67
CA VAL A 84 -16.88 -5.54 -15.15
C VAL A 84 -17.26 -6.92 -14.61
N ALA A 85 -17.17 -7.94 -15.46
CA ALA A 85 -17.38 -9.34 -15.03
C ALA A 85 -16.38 -9.72 -13.93
N ILE A 86 -16.82 -10.50 -12.94
CA ILE A 86 -16.00 -10.81 -11.76
C ILE A 86 -14.68 -11.48 -12.14
N GLU A 87 -14.67 -12.29 -13.20
CA GLU A 87 -13.51 -12.98 -13.76
C GLU A 87 -12.43 -12.01 -14.26
N GLY A 88 -12.83 -10.80 -14.66
CA GLY A 88 -11.93 -9.72 -15.10
C GLY A 88 -11.34 -8.89 -13.96
N ILE A 89 -11.66 -9.20 -12.70
CA ILE A 89 -11.19 -8.44 -11.52
C ILE A 89 -10.10 -9.23 -10.81
N VAL A 90 -8.91 -8.65 -10.75
CA VAL A 90 -7.76 -9.12 -9.96
C VAL A 90 -7.52 -8.15 -8.81
N LEU A 91 -7.17 -8.68 -7.64
CA LEU A 91 -6.88 -7.91 -6.44
C LEU A 91 -5.40 -8.02 -6.10
N GLY A 92 -4.83 -6.95 -5.57
CA GLY A 92 -3.48 -6.88 -5.03
C GLY A 92 -3.45 -5.97 -3.81
N ASN A 93 -2.41 -6.05 -2.99
CA ASN A 93 -2.19 -5.20 -1.83
C ASN A 93 -1.66 -3.82 -2.26
N GLY A 94 -2.54 -3.06 -2.93
CA GLY A 94 -2.18 -1.85 -3.65
C GLY A 94 -1.86 -2.14 -5.11
N SER A 95 -2.11 -1.16 -5.98
CA SER A 95 -1.94 -1.31 -7.43
C SER A 95 -0.49 -1.58 -7.83
N HIS A 96 0.48 -1.15 -7.03
CA HIS A 96 1.89 -1.41 -7.31
C HIS A 96 2.20 -2.91 -7.37
N GLU A 97 1.61 -3.72 -6.49
CA GLU A 97 1.81 -5.17 -6.51
C GLU A 97 1.39 -5.76 -7.87
N LEU A 98 0.27 -5.31 -8.41
CA LEU A 98 -0.25 -5.78 -9.71
C LEU A 98 0.67 -5.43 -10.89
N LEU A 99 1.54 -4.43 -10.74
CA LEU A 99 2.49 -4.02 -11.78
C LEU A 99 3.81 -4.79 -11.72
N VAL A 100 4.15 -5.33 -10.55
CA VAL A 100 5.44 -5.98 -10.29
C VAL A 100 5.34 -7.50 -10.14
N GLN A 101 4.12 -8.05 -10.25
CA GLN A 101 3.86 -9.49 -10.33
C GLN A 101 4.40 -10.11 -11.62
#